data_AF-A0A5K0WI41-F1
#
_entry.id   AF-A0A5K0WI41-F1
#
_cell.length_a   1.000
_cell.length_b   1.000
_cell.length_c   1.000
_cell.angle_alpha   90.00
_cell.angle_beta   90.00
_cell.angle_gamma   90.00
#
_symmetry.space_group_name_H-M   'P 1'
#
loop_
_entity.id
_entity.type
_entity.pdbx_description
1 polymer ?
#
loop_
_entity_poly.entity_id
_entity_poly.type
_entity_poly.pdbx_seq_one_letter_code
_entity_poly.pdbx_strand_id
1 'polypeptide(L)'
;MMARRWGALLLLTALSCLSSCLPSPGGDEGKKGYIWANVTQEGLDFAKEVLIREAVSSLTALHLPDISRSFRIPFVGGVEAVFSCIILSHLNLSSSSSGAHPGDTGIAIIVTGATANITMKWRYTYSSWLIPVDVSDEGSASVR
;
A
#
# COMPACT_ATOMS: atom_id res chain seq x y z
N MET A 1 47.81 64.05 -32.59
CA MET A 1 46.54 63.58 -33.19
C MET A 1 46.58 62.04 -33.34
N MET A 2 46.51 61.28 -32.23
CA MET A 2 46.53 59.80 -32.27
C MET A 2 45.83 59.21 -31.04
N ALA A 3 44.52 59.41 -30.91
CA ALA A 3 43.76 58.84 -29.77
C ALA A 3 42.31 58.47 -30.12
N ARG A 4 42.01 58.18 -31.40
CA ARG A 4 40.62 57.94 -31.86
C ARG A 4 40.40 56.66 -32.69
N ARG A 5 41.37 55.73 -32.74
CA ARG A 5 41.27 54.50 -33.57
C ARG A 5 40.99 53.20 -32.81
N TRP A 6 41.03 53.20 -31.47
CA TRP A 6 40.92 51.96 -30.68
C TRP A 6 39.50 51.70 -30.13
N GLY A 7 38.67 52.74 -29.98
CA GLY A 7 37.29 52.59 -29.51
C GLY A 7 36.37 51.86 -30.51
N ALA A 8 36.61 52.01 -31.81
CA ALA A 8 35.82 51.34 -32.84
C ALA A 8 36.06 49.82 -32.91
N LEU A 9 37.30 49.36 -32.66
CA LEU A 9 37.60 47.93 -32.63
C LEU A 9 37.00 47.22 -31.40
N LEU A 10 36.96 47.89 -30.25
CA LEU A 10 36.34 47.35 -29.03
C LEU A 10 34.80 47.27 -29.12
N LEU A 11 34.17 48.19 -29.86
CA LEU A 11 32.73 48.15 -30.13
C LEU A 11 32.34 47.07 -31.15
N LEU A 12 33.19 46.79 -32.14
CA LEU A 12 32.96 45.75 -33.15
C LEU A 12 33.12 44.33 -32.58
N THR A 13 34.06 44.10 -31.65
CA THR A 13 34.23 42.80 -30.98
C THR A 13 33.13 42.52 -29.95
N ALA A 14 32.61 43.56 -29.28
CA ALA A 14 31.47 43.42 -28.38
C ALA A 14 30.17 43.07 -29.12
N LEU A 15 29.96 43.59 -30.34
CA LEU A 15 28.79 43.26 -31.17
C LEU A 15 28.82 41.82 -31.70
N SER A 16 29.99 41.25 -31.98
CA SER A 16 30.09 39.86 -32.47
C SER A 16 29.71 38.82 -31.42
N CYS A 17 29.81 39.13 -30.12
CA CYS A 17 29.44 38.22 -29.04
C CYS A 17 27.94 38.21 -28.72
N LEU A 18 27.19 39.24 -29.11
CA LEU A 18 25.74 39.29 -28.94
C LEU A 18 24.99 38.53 -30.05
N SER A 19 25.62 38.35 -31.21
CA SER A 19 25.00 37.65 -32.35
C SER A 19 24.95 36.12 -32.19
N SER A 20 25.73 35.54 -31.27
CA SER A 20 25.73 34.09 -30.99
C SER A 20 24.66 33.65 -29.99
N CYS A 21 23.85 34.58 -29.46
CA CYS A 21 22.80 34.30 -28.48
C CYS A 21 21.38 34.55 -29.02
N LEU A 22 21.22 34.74 -30.33
CA LEU A 22 19.89 34.83 -30.95
C LEU A 22 19.30 33.42 -31.05
N PRO A 23 18.15 33.13 -30.39
CA PRO A 23 17.42 31.91 -30.66
C PRO A 23 16.99 31.91 -32.13
N SER A 24 17.45 30.92 -32.88
CA SER A 24 17.05 30.70 -34.26
C SER A 24 15.52 30.49 -34.31
N PRO A 25 14.76 31.25 -35.13
CA PRO A 25 13.36 30.93 -35.40
C PRO A 25 13.36 29.80 -36.44
N GLY A 26 13.72 28.60 -36.01
CA GLY A 26 13.88 27.45 -36.89
C GLY A 26 13.49 26.16 -36.17
N GLY A 27 12.28 25.68 -36.47
CA GLY A 27 11.89 24.28 -36.36
C GLY A 27 11.67 23.77 -34.93
N ASP A 28 10.41 23.79 -34.50
CA ASP A 28 9.93 22.93 -33.42
C ASP A 28 9.87 21.48 -33.93
N GLU A 29 11.04 20.85 -34.10
CA GLU A 29 11.18 19.44 -34.43
C GLU A 29 11.54 18.66 -33.16
N GLY A 30 10.50 18.23 -32.45
CA GLY A 30 10.42 16.88 -31.91
C GLY A 30 11.49 16.42 -30.89
N LYS A 31 12.01 17.29 -30.01
CA LYS A 31 12.82 16.82 -28.88
C LYS A 31 11.95 16.14 -27.82
N LYS A 32 11.64 14.85 -28.02
CA LYS A 32 11.13 13.98 -26.97
C LYS A 32 12.22 13.74 -25.94
N GLY A 33 12.15 14.45 -24.81
CA GLY A 33 12.94 14.14 -23.63
C GLY A 33 12.43 12.85 -22.99
N TYR A 34 13.32 11.90 -22.70
CA TYR A 34 13.00 10.67 -21.98
C TYR A 34 13.61 10.75 -20.58
N ILE A 35 12.78 10.60 -19.56
CA ILE A 35 13.23 10.41 -18.17
C ILE A 35 13.26 8.90 -17.94
N TRP A 36 14.44 8.35 -17.71
CA TRP A 36 14.62 6.95 -17.33
C TRP A 36 15.03 6.89 -15.86
N ALA A 37 14.34 6.06 -15.08
CA ALA A 37 14.66 5.76 -13.70
C ALA A 37 14.82 4.24 -13.56
N ASN A 38 15.91 3.81 -12.92
CA ASN A 38 16.16 2.42 -12.63
C ASN A 38 16.00 2.17 -11.13
N VAL A 39 15.26 1.14 -10.76
CA VAL A 39 15.06 0.73 -9.36
C VAL A 39 15.93 -0.48 -9.09
N THR A 40 16.80 -0.39 -8.10
CA THR A 40 17.65 -1.50 -7.68
C THR A 40 16.90 -2.46 -6.76
N GLN A 41 17.47 -3.64 -6.51
CA GLN A 41 16.89 -4.59 -5.57
C GLN A 41 16.81 -4.03 -4.15
N GLU A 42 17.78 -3.22 -3.72
CA GLU A 42 17.74 -2.54 -2.43
C GLU A 42 16.60 -1.51 -2.35
N GLY A 43 16.33 -0.80 -3.45
CA GLY A 43 15.19 0.11 -3.54
C GLY A 43 13.85 -0.63 -3.45
N LEU A 44 13.79 -1.83 -4.02
CA LEU A 44 12.62 -2.71 -3.93
C LEU A 44 12.43 -3.27 -2.51
N ASP A 45 13.51 -3.65 -1.84
CA ASP A 45 13.47 -4.08 -0.44
C ASP A 45 13.06 -2.95 0.51
N PHE A 46 13.50 -1.71 0.26
CA PHE A 46 13.01 -0.55 0.99
C PHE A 46 11.51 -0.32 0.77
N ALA A 47 11.04 -0.38 -0.49
CA ALA A 47 9.62 -0.22 -0.80
C ALA A 47 8.76 -1.30 -0.11
N LYS A 48 9.25 -2.54 -0.07
CA LYS A 48 8.63 -3.65 0.68
C LYS A 48 8.49 -3.30 2.17
N GLU A 49 9.55 -2.81 2.81
CA GLU A 49 9.50 -2.45 4.24
C GLU A 49 8.50 -1.33 4.53
N VAL A 50 8.43 -0.32 3.65
CA VAL A 50 7.45 0.76 3.76
C VAL A 50 6.03 0.22 3.62
N LEU A 51 5.77 -0.62 2.61
CA LEU A 51 4.44 -1.22 2.40
C LEU A 51 4.03 -2.13 3.56
N ILE A 52 4.94 -2.91 4.13
CA ILE A 52 4.68 -3.74 5.31
C ILE A 52 4.28 -2.85 6.49
N ARG A 53 5.01 -1.75 6.73
CA ARG A 53 4.70 -0.81 7.82
C ARG A 53 3.31 -0.19 7.64
N GLU A 54 3.00 0.28 6.43
CA GLU A 54 1.69 0.86 6.12
C GLU A 54 0.56 -0.19 6.18
N ALA A 55 0.82 -1.42 5.75
CA ALA A 55 -0.13 -2.52 5.85
C ALA A 55 -0.44 -2.85 7.32
N VAL A 56 0.58 -2.96 8.18
CA VAL A 56 0.37 -3.16 9.62
C VAL A 56 -0.42 -1.99 10.21
N SER A 57 -0.07 -0.75 9.86
CA SER A 57 -0.76 0.43 10.40
C SER A 57 -2.22 0.54 9.94
N SER A 58 -2.53 0.19 8.69
CA SER A 58 -3.88 0.29 8.12
C SER A 58 -4.79 -0.87 8.51
N LEU A 59 -4.23 -2.06 8.74
CA LEU A 59 -4.99 -3.23 9.14
C LEU A 59 -5.15 -3.33 10.67
N THR A 60 -4.26 -2.72 11.46
CA THR A 60 -4.44 -2.63 12.92
C THR A 60 -5.67 -1.76 13.21
N ALA A 61 -6.60 -2.28 14.01
CA ALA A 61 -7.92 -1.69 14.30
C ALA A 61 -8.97 -1.79 13.16
N LEU A 62 -8.83 -2.75 12.25
CA LEU A 62 -9.92 -3.06 11.31
C LEU A 62 -11.09 -3.73 12.05
N HIS A 63 -12.27 -3.10 11.99
CA HIS A 63 -13.52 -3.68 12.48
C HIS A 63 -14.12 -4.53 11.36
N LEU A 64 -14.12 -5.86 11.54
CA LEU A 64 -14.74 -6.76 10.57
C LEU A 64 -16.27 -6.75 10.74
N PRO A 65 -17.03 -7.00 9.66
CA PRO A 65 -18.47 -7.12 9.75
C PRO A 65 -18.87 -8.36 10.57
N ASP A 66 -20.04 -8.27 11.19
CA ASP A 66 -20.59 -9.37 11.98
C ASP A 66 -20.91 -10.59 11.09
N ILE A 67 -20.62 -11.77 11.61
CA ILE A 67 -20.80 -13.05 10.90
C ILE A 67 -21.89 -13.83 11.63
N SER A 68 -23.03 -14.05 10.96
CA SER A 68 -24.09 -14.92 11.46
C SER A 68 -24.19 -16.20 10.63
N ARG A 69 -24.31 -17.34 11.31
CA ARG A 69 -24.48 -18.66 10.71
C ARG A 69 -25.53 -19.44 11.47
N SER A 70 -26.55 -19.86 10.75
CA SER A 70 -27.55 -20.79 11.26
C SER A 70 -27.30 -22.19 10.69
N PHE A 71 -27.32 -23.19 11.55
CA PHE A 71 -27.17 -24.60 11.16
C PHE A 71 -28.17 -25.46 11.94
N ARG A 72 -28.56 -26.60 11.37
CA ARG A 72 -29.53 -27.50 11.98
C ARG A 72 -28.85 -28.81 12.32
N ILE A 73 -28.91 -29.21 13.59
CA ILE A 73 -28.38 -30.48 14.07
C ILE A 73 -29.55 -31.48 14.10
N PRO A 74 -29.44 -32.64 13.43
CA PRO A 74 -30.45 -33.70 13.50
C PRO A 74 -30.75 -34.09 14.95
N PHE A 75 -32.03 -34.36 15.25
CA PHE A 75 -32.56 -34.70 16.58
C PHE A 75 -32.52 -33.58 17.64
N VAL A 76 -31.60 -32.62 17.51
CA VAL A 76 -31.37 -31.56 18.49
C VAL A 76 -32.17 -30.32 18.08
N GLY A 77 -32.00 -29.75 16.89
CA GLY A 77 -32.79 -28.57 16.47
C GLY A 77 -31.98 -27.53 15.71
N GLY A 78 -32.45 -26.28 15.72
CA GLY A 78 -31.77 -25.16 15.08
C GLY A 78 -30.77 -24.51 16.01
N VAL A 79 -29.58 -24.21 15.49
CA VAL A 79 -28.56 -23.41 16.18
C VAL A 79 -28.27 -22.18 15.33
N GLU A 80 -28.34 -21.01 15.95
CA GLU A 80 -27.85 -19.77 15.38
C GLU A 80 -26.58 -19.35 16.12
N ALA A 81 -25.49 -19.15 15.40
CA ALA A 81 -24.22 -18.66 15.92
C ALA A 81 -23.92 -17.29 15.31
N VAL A 82 -23.61 -16.32 16.17
CA VAL A 82 -23.28 -14.95 15.79
C VAL A 82 -21.90 -14.59 16.36
N PHE A 83 -21.03 -14.10 15.50
CA PHE A 83 -19.75 -13.51 15.86
C PHE A 83 -19.78 -12.01 15.55
N SER A 84 -19.55 -11.19 16.57
CA SER A 84 -19.66 -9.73 16.48
C SER A 84 -18.45 -9.06 17.12
N CYS A 85 -18.26 -7.77 16.82
CA CYS A 85 -17.17 -6.97 17.41
C CYS A 85 -15.80 -7.65 17.21
N ILE A 86 -15.55 -8.09 15.97
CA ILE A 86 -14.31 -8.76 15.59
C ILE A 86 -13.25 -7.66 15.36
N ILE A 87 -12.29 -7.58 16.29
CA ILE A 87 -11.25 -6.55 16.33
C ILE A 87 -9.89 -7.21 16.10
N LEU A 88 -9.22 -6.77 15.03
CA LEU A 88 -7.82 -7.08 14.79
C LEU A 88 -6.93 -6.17 15.66
N SER A 89 -6.41 -6.74 16.75
CA SER A 89 -5.76 -5.97 17.82
C SER A 89 -4.27 -5.75 17.54
N HIS A 90 -3.60 -6.73 16.96
CA HIS A 90 -2.18 -6.66 16.67
C HIS A 90 -1.84 -7.53 15.47
N LEU A 91 -1.09 -6.98 14.52
CA LEU A 91 -0.48 -7.72 13.43
C LEU A 91 1.02 -7.72 13.60
N ASN A 92 1.64 -8.90 13.55
CA ASN A 92 3.08 -9.04 13.54
C ASN A 92 3.49 -9.70 12.22
N LEU A 93 4.24 -8.96 11.41
CA LEU A 93 4.77 -9.44 10.14
C LEU A 93 6.28 -9.61 10.30
N SER A 94 6.78 -10.82 10.07
CA SER A 94 8.21 -11.07 10.12
C SER A 94 8.87 -10.64 8.80
N SER A 95 9.32 -9.37 8.76
CA SER A 95 9.98 -8.80 7.57
C SER A 95 11.20 -9.60 7.11
N SER A 96 11.89 -10.28 8.03
CA SER A 96 13.10 -11.07 7.76
C SER A 96 12.87 -12.31 6.89
N SER A 97 11.63 -12.79 6.77
CA SER A 97 11.27 -13.94 5.91
C SER A 97 10.41 -13.53 4.70
N SER A 98 10.30 -12.22 4.46
CA SER A 98 9.52 -11.61 3.38
C SER A 98 10.45 -11.10 2.26
N GLY A 99 10.09 -11.36 1.01
CA GLY A 99 10.90 -11.04 -0.16
C GLY A 99 10.10 -10.32 -1.22
N ALA A 100 10.74 -9.38 -1.93
CA ALA A 100 10.15 -8.71 -3.08
C ALA A 100 11.00 -9.01 -4.30
N HIS A 101 10.39 -9.56 -5.35
CA HIS A 101 11.10 -9.98 -6.55
C HIS A 101 10.38 -9.45 -7.79
N PRO A 102 11.11 -9.01 -8.82
CA PRO A 102 10.54 -8.80 -10.15
C PRO A 102 10.05 -10.15 -10.70
N GLY A 103 8.80 -10.19 -11.12
CA GLY A 103 8.20 -11.30 -11.87
C GLY A 103 7.87 -10.90 -13.30
N ASP A 104 7.38 -11.85 -14.11
CA ASP A 104 7.21 -11.68 -15.56
C ASP A 104 6.24 -10.55 -15.96
N THR A 105 5.29 -10.20 -15.10
CA THR A 105 4.27 -9.16 -15.34
C THR A 105 4.27 -8.03 -14.31
N GLY A 106 5.21 -8.00 -13.35
CA GLY A 106 5.20 -7.00 -12.29
C GLY A 106 6.12 -7.31 -11.11
N ILE A 107 5.79 -6.78 -9.93
CA ILE A 107 6.55 -7.00 -8.70
C ILE A 107 5.73 -7.92 -7.78
N ALA A 108 6.30 -9.05 -7.39
CA ALA A 108 5.69 -9.95 -6.42
C ALA A 108 6.26 -9.68 -5.02
N ILE A 109 5.38 -9.44 -4.05
CA ILE A 109 5.74 -9.27 -2.63
C ILE A 109 5.23 -10.50 -1.88
N ILE A 110 6.14 -11.24 -1.26
CA ILE A 110 5.84 -12.44 -0.49
C ILE A 110 6.03 -12.10 0.99
N VAL A 111 4.98 -12.29 1.78
CA VAL A 111 5.01 -12.11 3.24
C VAL A 111 4.84 -13.47 3.90
N THR A 112 5.79 -13.84 4.75
CA THR A 112 5.82 -15.13 5.45
C THR A 112 5.75 -14.91 6.97
N GLY A 113 5.06 -15.80 7.68
CA GLY A 113 5.03 -15.79 9.15
C GLY A 113 4.23 -14.64 9.77
N ALA A 114 3.17 -14.18 9.10
CA ALA A 114 2.24 -13.21 9.66
C ALA A 114 1.44 -13.83 10.82
N THR A 115 1.44 -13.18 11.99
CA THR A 115 0.56 -13.53 13.10
C THR A 115 -0.36 -12.37 13.45
N ALA A 116 -1.56 -12.71 13.92
CA ALA A 116 -2.65 -11.77 14.11
C ALA A 116 -3.43 -12.09 15.38
N ASN A 117 -3.48 -11.11 16.29
CA ASN A 117 -4.32 -11.22 17.48
C ASN A 117 -5.71 -10.71 17.15
N ILE A 118 -6.71 -11.58 17.30
CA ILE A 118 -8.11 -11.29 17.01
C ILE A 118 -8.91 -11.46 18.29
N THR A 119 -9.70 -10.44 18.65
CA THR A 119 -10.69 -10.52 19.73
C THR A 119 -12.08 -10.45 19.11
N MET A 120 -13.02 -11.23 19.60
CA MET A 120 -14.41 -11.23 19.12
C MET A 120 -15.38 -11.51 20.27
N LYS A 121 -16.64 -11.09 20.10
CA LYS A 121 -17.77 -11.58 20.89
C LYS A 121 -18.47 -12.69 20.13
N TRP A 122 -18.91 -13.71 20.85
CA TRP A 122 -19.70 -14.79 20.29
C TRP A 122 -21.01 -14.91 21.06
N ARG A 123 -22.04 -15.33 20.36
CA ARG A 123 -23.34 -15.72 20.93
C ARG A 123 -23.87 -16.90 20.16
N TYR A 124 -24.40 -17.90 20.85
CA TYR A 124 -25.21 -18.93 20.21
C TYR A 124 -26.61 -18.96 20.81
N THR A 125 -27.57 -19.33 19.99
CA THR A 125 -28.95 -19.56 20.40
C THR A 125 -29.39 -20.89 19.85
N TYR A 126 -29.88 -21.74 20.73
CA TYR A 126 -30.37 -23.07 20.41
C TYR A 126 -31.88 -23.11 20.59
N SER A 127 -32.56 -23.57 19.55
CA SER A 127 -34.01 -23.79 19.52
C SER A 127 -34.28 -25.27 19.26
N SER A 128 -34.95 -25.93 20.22
CA SER A 128 -35.39 -27.31 20.09
C SER A 128 -36.83 -27.38 19.59
N TRP A 129 -37.12 -28.38 18.77
CA TRP A 129 -38.48 -28.69 18.36
C TRP A 129 -39.22 -29.57 19.39
N LEU A 130 -38.49 -30.20 20.31
CA LEU A 130 -39.03 -31.15 21.31
C LEU A 130 -39.44 -30.46 22.62
N ILE A 131 -38.76 -29.38 22.99
CA ILE A 131 -39.05 -28.59 24.19
C ILE A 131 -39.04 -27.12 23.77
N PRO A 132 -40.13 -26.35 23.96
CA PRO A 132 -40.25 -24.96 23.53
C PRO A 132 -39.47 -24.02 24.48
N VAL A 133 -38.16 -24.25 24.60
CA VAL A 133 -37.25 -23.44 25.39
C VAL A 133 -36.08 -23.07 24.48
N ASP A 134 -35.89 -21.76 24.31
CA ASP A 134 -34.71 -21.22 23.64
C ASP A 134 -33.61 -21.01 24.68
N VAL A 135 -32.46 -21.62 24.44
CA VAL A 135 -31.28 -21.48 25.30
C VAL A 135 -30.25 -20.65 24.54
N SER A 136 -29.84 -19.53 25.13
CA SER A 136 -28.81 -18.67 24.59
C SER A 136 -27.65 -18.53 25.57
N ASP A 137 -26.46 -18.43 25.02
CA ASP A 137 -25.22 -18.15 25.77
C ASP A 137 -24.35 -17.20 24.93
N GLU A 138 -23.56 -16.38 25.62
CA GLU A 138 -22.73 -15.36 25.01
C GLU A 138 -21.43 -15.16 25.77
N GLY A 139 -20.40 -14.71 25.06
CA GLY A 139 -19.09 -14.52 25.64
C GLY A 139 -18.13 -13.76 24.73
N SER A 140 -16.88 -13.71 25.17
CA SER A 140 -15.77 -13.13 24.40
C SER A 140 -14.70 -14.19 24.15
N ALA A 141 -14.05 -14.13 22.99
CA ALA A 141 -12.98 -15.02 22.60
C ALA A 141 -11.79 -14.21 22.08
N SER A 142 -10.58 -14.72 22.33
CA SER A 142 -9.34 -14.15 21.80
C SER A 142 -8.49 -15.25 21.16
N VAL A 143 -8.07 -15.05 19.91
CA VAL A 143 -7.15 -15.92 19.17
C VAL A 143 -5.84 -15.15 18.97
N ARG A 144 -4.70 -15.83 19.14
CA ARG A 144 -3.34 -15.28 19.02
C ARG A 144 -2.53 -16.11 18.04
#